data_AF-A0A7K1GSZ2-F1
#
_entry.id   AF-A0A7K1GSZ2-F1
#
_cell.length_a   1.000
_cell.length_b   1.000
_cell.length_c   1.000
_cell.angle_alpha   90.00
_cell.angle_beta   90.00
_cell.angle_gamma   90.00
#
_symmetry.space_group_name_H-M   'P 1'
#
loop_
_entity.id
_entity.type
_entity.pdbx_description
1 polymer ?
#
loop_
_entity_poly.entity_id
_entity_poly.type
_entity_poly.pdbx_seq_one_letter_code
_entity_poly.pdbx_strand_id
1 'polypeptide(L)'
;MRGPIFLRRPSCGHSRRFRREVGFTLTELVIAMLVLGVLASVAIPSFLGSRNNAYDKEAQASIEVVLRAAKFHYQSQGDFSNGSSAQCGDSALLAADLQKLEPNVDVVASSVSSTSSRVVSVQAVQTWNSNAELLGCQGFYAVALSSSGSCWAARLIVEGKF
;
A
#
# COMPACT_ATOMS: atom_id res chain seq x y z
N MET A 1 -6.27 60.68 4.04
CA MET A 1 -5.79 59.49 4.76
C MET A 1 -4.70 59.94 5.73
N ARG A 2 -4.98 60.01 7.04
CA ARG A 2 -3.99 60.44 8.06
C ARG A 2 -3.24 59.21 8.56
N GLY A 3 -1.92 59.21 8.39
CA GLY A 3 -1.03 58.14 8.83
C GLY A 3 -0.98 57.99 10.35
N PRO A 4 -0.38 56.89 10.85
CA PRO A 4 -0.39 56.56 12.27
C PRO A 4 0.49 57.51 13.10
N ILE A 5 0.01 57.84 14.30
CA ILE A 5 0.68 58.66 15.30
C ILE A 5 1.44 57.74 16.26
N PHE A 6 2.76 57.87 16.32
CA PHE A 6 3.61 57.16 17.27
C PHE A 6 3.83 58.00 18.53
N LEU A 7 3.38 57.49 19.68
CA LEU A 7 3.60 58.10 20.99
C LEU A 7 4.82 57.48 21.68
N ARG A 8 5.69 58.34 22.22
CA ARG A 8 6.87 57.95 23.01
C ARG A 8 6.47 57.63 24.46
N ARG A 9 6.75 56.42 24.93
CA ARG A 9 6.73 56.07 26.36
C ARG A 9 8.17 56.09 26.92
N PRO A 10 8.40 56.67 28.11
CA PRO A 10 9.73 56.81 28.69
C PRO A 10 10.31 55.52 29.30
N SER A 11 9.53 54.43 29.39
CA SER A 11 10.00 53.17 29.96
C SER A 11 9.41 51.97 29.23
N CYS A 12 10.24 51.31 28.39
CA CYS A 12 9.99 49.94 27.95
C CYS A 12 10.38 48.98 29.09
N GLY A 13 9.52 48.90 30.10
CA GLY A 13 9.68 47.96 31.22
C GLY A 13 8.94 46.66 30.95
N HIS A 14 9.65 45.64 30.46
CA HIS A 14 9.14 44.27 30.49
C HIS A 14 9.33 43.75 31.91
N SER A 15 8.27 43.81 32.72
CA SER A 15 8.24 43.23 34.06
C SER A 15 8.43 41.71 33.96
N ARG A 16 9.69 41.27 34.05
CA ARG A 16 10.04 39.86 34.16
C ARG A 16 9.47 39.34 35.47
N ARG A 17 8.31 38.67 35.39
CA ARG A 17 7.85 37.83 36.50
C ARG A 17 8.97 36.81 36.77
N PHE A 18 9.49 36.79 37.99
CA PHE A 18 10.34 35.71 38.47
C PHE A 18 9.56 34.40 38.30
N ARG A 19 9.96 33.63 37.29
CA ARG A 19 9.46 32.28 37.04
C ARG A 19 10.07 31.45 38.17
N ARG A 20 9.24 30.92 39.09
CA ARG A 20 9.71 29.93 40.06
C ARG A 20 10.18 28.74 39.25
N GLU A 21 11.48 28.49 39.27
CA GLU A 21 12.08 27.29 38.69
C GLU A 21 11.69 26.12 39.58
N VAL A 22 10.56 25.49 39.25
CA VAL A 22 10.14 24.22 39.86
C VAL A 22 11.00 23.15 39.20
N GLY A 23 12.11 22.79 39.86
CA GLY A 23 13.00 21.73 39.39
C GLY A 23 12.32 20.37 39.50
N PHE A 24 12.30 19.62 38.39
CA PHE A 24 11.90 18.21 38.39
C PHE A 24 12.80 17.41 39.35
N THR A 25 12.21 16.61 40.24
CA THR A 25 13.02 15.72 41.09
C THR A 25 13.59 14.58 40.24
N LEU A 26 14.81 14.13 40.55
CA LEU A 26 15.39 12.95 39.88
C LEU A 26 14.50 11.71 40.07
N THR A 27 13.84 11.61 41.23
CA THR A 27 12.90 10.53 41.55
C THR A 27 11.61 10.59 40.70
N GLU A 28 11.15 11.78 40.30
CA GLU A 28 10.01 11.93 39.38
C GLU A 28 10.31 11.25 38.04
N LEU A 29 11.51 11.53 37.48
CA LEU A 29 11.91 10.98 36.19
C LEU A 29 12.14 9.47 36.27
N VAL A 30 12.71 8.97 37.37
CA VAL A 30 12.92 7.53 37.57
C VAL A 30 11.60 6.77 37.66
N ILE A 31 10.63 7.25 38.46
CA ILE A 31 9.31 6.60 38.56
C ILE A 31 8.56 6.69 37.22
N ALA A 32 8.66 7.82 36.51
CA ALA A 32 8.06 7.96 35.18
C ALA A 32 8.61 6.94 34.17
N MET A 33 9.94 6.74 34.13
CA MET A 33 10.57 5.74 33.28
C MET A 33 10.19 4.32 33.67
N LEU A 34 10.04 4.04 34.97
CA LEU A 34 9.56 2.74 35.46
C LEU A 34 8.15 2.44 34.94
N VAL A 35 7.22 3.38 35.08
CA VAL A 35 5.84 3.19 34.61
C VAL A 35 5.77 3.08 33.08
N LEU A 36 6.50 3.93 32.35
CA LEU A 36 6.58 3.84 30.88
C LEU A 36 7.18 2.51 30.42
N GLY A 37 8.13 1.94 31.16
CA GLY A 37 8.71 0.62 30.88
C GLY A 37 7.69 -0.51 30.98
N VAL A 38 6.83 -0.49 32.00
CA VAL A 38 5.77 -1.50 32.16
C VAL A 38 4.72 -1.38 31.05
N LEU A 39 4.33 -0.15 30.68
CA LEU A 39 3.38 0.05 29.58
C LEU A 39 3.96 -0.37 28.23
N ALA A 40 5.24 -0.04 27.98
CA ALA A 40 5.92 -0.37 26.73
C ALA A 40 6.06 -1.88 26.54
N SER A 41 6.34 -2.66 27.60
CA SER A 41 6.52 -4.11 27.50
C SER A 41 5.29 -4.84 26.97
N VAL A 42 4.09 -4.38 27.32
CA VAL A 42 2.81 -4.94 26.85
C VAL A 42 2.41 -4.36 25.49
N ALA A 43 2.69 -3.08 25.24
CA ALA A 43 2.25 -2.39 24.02
C ALA A 43 3.08 -2.74 22.77
N ILE A 44 4.41 -2.90 22.90
CA ILE A 44 5.32 -3.16 21.77
C ILE A 44 4.93 -4.40 20.94
N PRO A 45 4.68 -5.60 21.54
CA PRO A 45 4.37 -6.79 20.74
C PRO A 45 3.06 -6.64 19.97
N SER A 46 2.04 -6.03 20.57
CA SER A 46 0.76 -5.78 19.91
C SER A 46 0.89 -4.77 18.76
N PHE A 47 1.66 -3.70 18.97
CA PHE A 47 1.92 -2.69 17.95
C PHE A 47 2.63 -3.25 16.71
N LEU A 48 3.63 -4.12 16.90
CA LEU A 48 4.34 -4.78 15.80
C LEU A 48 3.41 -5.69 14.98
N GLY A 49 2.55 -6.47 15.66
CA GLY A 49 1.55 -7.30 14.96
C GLY A 49 0.54 -6.48 14.15
N SER A 50 0.02 -5.39 14.73
CA SER A 50 -0.89 -4.48 14.04
C SER A 50 -0.25 -3.84 12.80
N ARG A 51 1.03 -3.45 12.91
CA ARG A 51 1.80 -2.89 11.81
C ARG A 51 2.02 -3.89 10.67
N ASN A 52 2.38 -5.14 10.98
CA ASN A 52 2.54 -6.19 9.96
C ASN A 52 1.22 -6.49 9.25
N ASN A 53 0.12 -6.59 10.00
CA ASN A 53 -1.22 -6.77 9.42
C ASN A 53 -1.61 -5.61 8.49
N ALA A 54 -1.19 -4.38 8.81
CA ALA A 54 -1.43 -3.23 7.94
C ALA A 54 -0.64 -3.33 6.62
N TYR A 55 0.61 -3.80 6.68
CA TYR A 55 1.40 -4.05 5.47
C TYR A 55 0.80 -5.14 4.59
N ASP A 56 0.31 -6.23 5.19
CA ASP A 56 -0.35 -7.30 4.45
C ASP A 56 -1.63 -6.83 3.78
N LYS A 57 -2.42 -6.00 4.47
CA LYS A 57 -3.61 -5.37 3.89
C LYS A 57 -3.30 -4.43 2.74
N GLU A 58 -2.18 -3.70 2.80
CA GLU A 58 -1.76 -2.85 1.67
C GLU A 58 -1.48 -3.70 0.43
N ALA A 59 -0.79 -4.84 0.59
CA ALA A 59 -0.47 -5.74 -0.53
C ALA A 59 -1.71 -6.45 -1.08
N GLN A 60 -2.65 -6.83 -0.21
CA GLN A 60 -3.93 -7.37 -0.64
C GLN A 60 -4.74 -6.31 -1.42
N ALA A 61 -4.78 -5.07 -0.94
CA ALA A 61 -5.49 -3.99 -1.58
C ALA A 61 -4.92 -3.65 -2.97
N SER A 62 -3.60 -3.66 -3.14
CA SER A 62 -2.97 -3.45 -4.45
C SER A 62 -3.33 -4.57 -5.43
N ILE A 63 -3.30 -5.83 -4.99
CA ILE A 63 -3.76 -6.98 -5.79
C ILE A 63 -5.24 -6.82 -6.17
N GLU A 64 -6.11 -6.41 -5.24
CA GLU A 64 -7.54 -6.21 -5.52
C GLU A 64 -7.80 -5.09 -6.55
N VAL A 65 -7.03 -4.01 -6.51
CA VAL A 65 -7.06 -2.94 -7.52
C VAL A 65 -6.70 -3.52 -8.90
N VAL A 66 -5.61 -4.28 -8.98
CA VAL A 66 -5.16 -4.92 -10.24
C VAL A 66 -6.16 -5.96 -10.74
N LEU A 67 -6.78 -6.74 -9.85
CA LEU A 67 -7.83 -7.68 -10.24
C LEU A 67 -9.07 -6.98 -10.80
N ARG A 68 -9.42 -5.79 -10.28
CA ARG A 68 -10.50 -4.98 -10.86
C ARG A 68 -10.11 -4.46 -12.25
N ALA A 69 -8.88 -4.00 -12.43
CA ALA A 69 -8.36 -3.63 -13.75
C ALA A 69 -8.42 -4.81 -14.73
N ALA A 70 -8.00 -6.00 -14.29
CA ALA A 70 -8.05 -7.21 -15.11
C ALA A 70 -9.49 -7.58 -15.49
N LYS A 71 -10.45 -7.48 -14.56
CA LYS A 71 -11.89 -7.69 -14.87
C LYS A 71 -12.40 -6.68 -15.89
N PHE A 72 -12.01 -5.41 -15.77
CA PHE A 72 -12.39 -4.39 -16.74
C PHE A 72 -11.80 -4.67 -18.12
N HIS A 73 -10.52 -5.06 -18.18
CA HIS A 73 -9.85 -5.49 -19.40
C HIS A 73 -10.56 -6.67 -20.07
N TYR A 74 -10.95 -7.67 -19.28
CA TYR A 74 -11.74 -8.81 -19.74
C TYR A 74 -13.11 -8.39 -20.31
N GLN A 75 -13.80 -7.45 -19.67
CA GLN A 75 -15.09 -6.94 -20.20
C GLN A 75 -14.92 -6.20 -21.54
N SER A 76 -13.76 -5.59 -21.78
CA SER A 76 -13.48 -4.87 -23.03
C SER A 76 -13.03 -5.79 -24.16
N GLN A 77 -12.30 -6.88 -23.86
CA GLN A 77 -11.66 -7.72 -24.89
C GLN A 77 -12.26 -9.13 -24.99
N GLY A 78 -13.01 -9.57 -23.97
CA GLY A 78 -13.54 -10.94 -23.84
C GLY A 78 -12.51 -11.97 -23.36
N ASP A 79 -11.27 -11.56 -23.09
CA ASP A 79 -10.14 -12.41 -22.71
C ASP A 79 -9.12 -11.59 -21.87
N PHE A 80 -8.25 -12.23 -21.07
CA PHE A 80 -7.12 -11.61 -20.36
C PHE A 80 -5.84 -11.49 -21.21
N SER A 81 -5.89 -11.82 -22.49
CA SER A 81 -4.77 -11.62 -23.43
C SER A 81 -4.32 -10.15 -23.51
N ASN A 82 -3.08 -9.89 -23.95
CA ASN A 82 -2.67 -8.51 -24.25
C ASN A 82 -3.43 -7.96 -25.49
N GLY A 83 -3.69 -6.65 -25.53
CA GLY A 83 -4.56 -6.06 -26.55
C GLY A 83 -3.98 -5.95 -27.96
N SER A 84 -2.72 -6.35 -28.17
CA SER A 84 -2.01 -6.17 -29.46
C SER A 84 -1.68 -7.47 -30.18
N SER A 85 -1.33 -8.53 -29.45
CA SER A 85 -0.93 -9.83 -30.02
C SER A 85 -1.77 -11.01 -29.54
N ALA A 86 -2.80 -10.76 -28.72
CA ALA A 86 -3.66 -11.80 -28.13
C ALA A 86 -2.87 -12.93 -27.44
N GLN A 87 -1.68 -12.60 -26.91
CA GLN A 87 -0.81 -13.57 -26.27
C GLN A 87 -1.14 -13.71 -24.78
N CYS A 88 -1.14 -14.96 -24.31
CA CYS A 88 -1.21 -15.33 -22.90
C CYS A 88 0.19 -15.62 -22.34
N GLY A 89 0.31 -15.61 -21.02
CA GLY A 89 1.53 -15.93 -20.30
C GLY A 89 2.18 -14.67 -19.75
N ASP A 90 3.51 -14.68 -19.71
CA ASP A 90 4.29 -13.52 -19.32
C ASP A 90 4.30 -12.49 -20.45
N SER A 91 3.76 -11.30 -20.20
CA SER A 91 3.58 -10.28 -21.21
C SER A 91 3.68 -8.87 -20.60
N ALA A 92 4.77 -8.18 -20.92
CA ALA A 92 4.96 -6.77 -20.52
C ALA A 92 3.89 -5.84 -21.12
N LEU A 93 3.33 -6.19 -22.28
CA LEU A 93 2.24 -5.45 -22.90
C LEU A 93 0.94 -5.54 -22.10
N LEU A 94 0.63 -6.73 -21.54
CA LEU A 94 -0.51 -6.90 -20.65
C LEU A 94 -0.36 -6.03 -19.40
N ALA A 95 0.82 -6.07 -18.78
CA ALA A 95 1.12 -5.22 -17.62
C ALA A 95 0.95 -3.73 -17.95
N ALA A 96 1.42 -3.28 -19.12
CA ALA A 96 1.25 -1.89 -19.57
C ALA A 96 -0.21 -1.52 -19.85
N ASP A 97 -1.03 -2.44 -20.38
CA ASP A 97 -2.46 -2.20 -20.60
C ASP A 97 -3.22 -2.09 -19.28
N LEU A 98 -2.89 -2.92 -18.28
CA LEU A 98 -3.44 -2.81 -16.94
C LEU A 98 -2.96 -1.56 -16.20
N GLN A 99 -1.72 -1.12 -16.42
CA GLN A 99 -1.18 0.12 -15.86
C GLN A 99 -1.98 1.36 -16.29
N LYS A 100 -2.50 1.37 -17.53
CA LYS A 100 -3.34 2.48 -18.03
C LYS A 100 -4.68 2.56 -17.30
N LEU A 101 -5.20 1.43 -16.81
CA LEU A 101 -6.45 1.35 -16.08
C LEU A 101 -6.28 1.76 -14.63
N GLU A 102 -5.18 1.36 -13.99
CA GLU A 102 -4.88 1.64 -12.59
C GLU A 102 -3.45 2.21 -12.43
N PRO A 103 -3.23 3.51 -12.69
CA PRO A 103 -1.90 4.11 -12.65
C PRO A 103 -1.33 4.27 -11.23
N ASN A 104 -2.13 3.99 -10.19
CA ASN A 104 -1.74 4.15 -8.79
C ASN A 104 -0.94 2.95 -8.23
N VAL A 105 -0.88 1.85 -8.98
CA VAL A 105 -0.18 0.61 -8.63
C VAL A 105 0.74 0.28 -9.80
N ASP A 106 1.98 -0.14 -9.53
CA ASP A 106 2.93 -0.49 -10.58
C ASP A 106 2.71 -1.96 -10.98
N VAL A 107 2.12 -2.16 -12.15
CA VAL A 107 1.86 -3.48 -12.72
C VAL A 107 3.05 -3.89 -13.57
N VAL A 108 3.62 -5.05 -13.26
CA VAL A 108 4.80 -5.59 -13.95
C VAL A 108 4.52 -6.99 -14.51
N ALA A 109 5.31 -7.39 -15.51
CA ALA A 109 5.23 -8.72 -16.09
C ALA A 109 5.63 -9.80 -15.07
N SER A 110 5.23 -11.06 -15.30
CA SER A 110 5.43 -12.17 -14.35
C SER A 110 6.91 -12.49 -14.11
N SER A 111 7.78 -12.26 -15.11
CA SER A 111 9.24 -12.38 -14.98
C SER A 111 9.87 -11.34 -14.06
N VAL A 112 9.14 -10.27 -13.70
CA VAL A 112 9.61 -9.24 -12.79
C VAL A 112 9.04 -9.51 -11.40
N SER A 113 9.93 -9.80 -10.45
CA SER A 113 9.53 -10.02 -9.06
C SER A 113 8.89 -8.76 -8.46
N SER A 114 7.79 -8.95 -7.73
CA SER A 114 7.25 -7.92 -6.85
C SER A 114 8.26 -7.61 -5.73
N THR A 115 8.77 -6.37 -5.71
CA THR A 115 9.75 -5.89 -4.72
C THR A 115 9.10 -5.08 -3.59
N SER A 116 7.82 -4.75 -3.72
CA SER A 116 7.08 -3.91 -2.78
C SER A 116 5.58 -4.18 -2.88
N SER A 117 4.84 -3.74 -1.86
CA SER A 117 3.38 -3.88 -1.75
C SER A 117 2.63 -3.25 -2.93
N ARG A 118 3.23 -2.24 -3.58
CA ARG A 118 2.65 -1.52 -4.73
C ARG A 118 3.11 -2.02 -6.09
N VAL A 119 4.07 -2.95 -6.14
CA VAL A 119 4.54 -3.56 -7.38
C VAL A 119 3.84 -4.91 -7.51
N VAL A 120 2.93 -5.06 -8.46
CA VAL A 120 2.14 -6.29 -8.62
C VAL A 120 2.58 -6.98 -9.91
N SER A 121 3.12 -8.19 -9.80
CA SER A 121 3.43 -8.99 -10.98
C SER A 121 2.19 -9.73 -11.45
N VAL A 122 1.94 -9.70 -12.76
CA VAL A 122 0.71 -10.25 -13.36
C VAL A 122 1.01 -11.23 -14.48
N GLN A 123 0.11 -12.21 -14.63
CA GLN A 123 0.18 -13.20 -15.70
C GLN A 123 -1.21 -13.62 -16.15
N ALA A 124 -1.48 -13.57 -17.45
CA ALA A 124 -2.64 -14.25 -18.03
C ALA A 124 -2.26 -15.70 -18.36
N VAL A 125 -3.16 -16.65 -18.22
CA VAL A 125 -2.91 -18.08 -18.46
C VAL A 125 -4.03 -18.68 -19.28
N GLN A 126 -3.64 -19.55 -20.20
CA GLN A 126 -4.57 -20.32 -21.00
C GLN A 126 -5.31 -21.32 -20.13
N THR A 127 -6.63 -21.39 -20.27
CA THR A 127 -7.45 -22.40 -19.61
C THR A 127 -7.94 -23.41 -20.63
N TRP A 128 -8.03 -24.67 -20.23
CA TRP A 128 -8.49 -25.76 -21.08
C TRP A 128 -9.74 -26.38 -20.45
N ASN A 129 -10.70 -26.81 -21.26
CA ASN A 129 -11.86 -27.54 -20.74
C ASN A 129 -11.48 -29.00 -20.43
N SER A 130 -12.44 -29.75 -19.88
CA SER A 130 -12.28 -31.17 -19.57
C SER A 130 -12.01 -32.04 -20.81
N ASN A 131 -12.28 -31.52 -22.01
CA ASN A 131 -12.03 -32.20 -23.29
C ASN A 131 -10.68 -31.81 -23.93
N ALA A 132 -9.81 -31.11 -23.18
CA ALA A 132 -8.51 -30.60 -23.63
C ALA A 132 -8.59 -29.58 -24.78
N GLU A 133 -9.71 -28.88 -24.92
CA GLU A 133 -9.87 -27.78 -25.87
C GLU A 133 -9.38 -26.46 -25.25
N LEU A 134 -8.70 -25.64 -26.07
CA LEU A 134 -8.19 -24.33 -25.66
C LEU A 134 -9.34 -23.32 -25.52
N LEU A 135 -9.53 -22.76 -24.32
CA LEU A 135 -10.60 -21.81 -24.03
C LEU A 135 -10.18 -20.33 -24.17
N GLY A 136 -8.90 -20.06 -24.41
CA GLY A 136 -8.31 -18.70 -24.43
C GLY A 136 -7.60 -18.35 -23.12
N CYS A 137 -7.15 -17.10 -22.94
CA CYS A 137 -6.57 -16.64 -21.68
C CYS A 137 -7.69 -16.31 -20.68
N GLN A 138 -8.37 -17.31 -20.13
CA GLN A 138 -9.43 -17.09 -19.14
C GLN A 138 -8.95 -17.17 -17.70
N GLY A 139 -7.64 -17.37 -17.48
CA GLY A 139 -7.00 -17.31 -16.17
C GLY A 139 -6.15 -16.06 -16.03
N PHE A 140 -6.16 -15.47 -14.84
CA PHE A 140 -5.34 -14.34 -14.47
C PHE A 140 -4.76 -14.54 -13.07
N TYR A 141 -3.48 -14.27 -12.92
CA TYR A 141 -2.73 -14.36 -11.67
C TYR A 141 -2.11 -13.00 -11.37
N ALA A 142 -2.15 -12.60 -10.11
CA ALA A 142 -1.49 -11.40 -9.60
C ALA A 142 -0.78 -11.72 -8.29
N VAL A 143 0.44 -11.20 -8.11
CA VAL A 143 1.27 -11.46 -6.93
C VAL A 143 1.89 -10.16 -6.44
N ALA A 144 1.90 -9.94 -5.12
CA ALA A 144 2.53 -8.80 -4.49
C ALA A 144 3.26 -9.20 -3.19
N LEU A 145 4.40 -8.57 -2.93
CA LEU A 145 5.20 -8.74 -1.73
C LEU A 145 4.81 -7.69 -0.68
N SER A 146 4.32 -8.12 0.47
CA SER A 146 4.09 -7.24 1.61
C SER A 146 5.39 -6.77 2.24
N SER A 147 5.41 -5.54 2.78
CA SER A 147 6.53 -5.01 3.56
C SER A 147 6.79 -5.78 4.86
N SER A 148 5.86 -6.65 5.28
CA SER A 148 6.06 -7.62 6.36
C SER A 148 6.99 -8.78 5.99
N GLY A 149 7.26 -8.98 4.69
CA GLY A 149 7.98 -10.13 4.13
C GLY A 149 7.08 -11.27 3.64
N SER A 150 5.75 -11.16 3.82
CA SER A 150 4.80 -12.15 3.30
C SER A 150 4.44 -11.91 1.84
N CYS A 151 4.40 -12.97 1.03
CA CYS A 151 3.98 -12.90 -0.37
C CYS A 151 2.49 -13.24 -0.47
N TRP A 152 1.73 -12.39 -1.17
CA TRP A 152 0.31 -12.57 -1.40
C TRP A 152 0.06 -12.79 -2.89
N ALA A 153 -0.78 -13.77 -3.21
CA ALA A 153 -1.15 -14.09 -4.58
C ALA A 153 -2.67 -14.23 -4.68
N ALA A 154 -3.22 -13.77 -5.79
CA ALA A 154 -4.61 -13.98 -6.13
C ALA A 154 -4.74 -14.51 -7.54
N ARG A 155 -5.79 -15.31 -7.74
CA ARG A 155 -6.15 -15.89 -9.03
C ARG A 155 -7.59 -15.57 -9.35
N LEU A 156 -7.84 -15.21 -10.61
CA LEU A 156 -9.16 -15.05 -11.19
C LEU A 156 -9.26 -15.99 -12.39
N ILE A 157 -10.30 -16.83 -12.41
CA ILE A 157 -10.66 -17.64 -13.57
C ILE A 157 -12.13 -17.34 -13.87
N VAL A 158 -12.45 -17.09 -15.14
CA VAL A 158 -13.84 -16.86 -15.53
C VAL A 158 -14.54 -18.21 -15.67
N GLU A 159 -15.43 -18.52 -14.73
CA GLU A 159 -16.25 -19.74 -14.78
C GLU A 159 -17.36 -19.58 -15.81
N GLY A 160 -17.50 -20.55 -16.72
CA GLY A 160 -18.55 -20.53 -17.74
C GLY A 160 -18.24 -21.25 -19.05
N LYS A 161 -17.14 -22.01 -19.14
CA LYS A 161 -16.79 -22.75 -20.36
C LYS A 161 -16.26 -24.14 -19.97
N PHE A 162 -17.17 -24.95 -19.40
CA PHE A 162 -17.01 -26.39 -19.26
C PHE A 162 -17.33 -27.07 -20.60
#